data_AF-A0A842QJR9-F1
#
_entry.id   AF-A0A842QJR9-F1
#
_cell.length_a   1.000
_cell.length_b   1.000
_cell.length_c   1.000
_cell.angle_alpha   90.00
_cell.angle_beta   90.00
_cell.angle_gamma   90.00
#
_symmetry.space_group_name_H-M   'P 1'
#
loop_
_entity.id
_entity.type
_entity.pdbx_description
1 polymer ?
#
loop_
_entity_poly.entity_id
_entity_poly.type
_entity_poly.pdbx_seq_one_letter_code
_entity_poly.pdbx_strand_id
1 'polypeptide(L)'
;MVHDIMVNRYEFFSWRGFFTGASIIGLSLILQSLIGFPQVWNERPIQFGTSILISSVIVGTVCGSVLVFLFPPNQDVIGVAGLGSDDVSQHIALFLVLLALMEPVLSGFVFFFEYYGQDPFEMIWVLVSFGAVSAGFASAMFDRTKTIARDVRNYFEDHEVLDMTKLDWLQAVGPRDAAYRMGMLGRAAEEIDYVRVVGHQMIQLKDTEKTSSNE
;
A
#
# COMPACT_ATOMS: atom_id res chain seq x y z
N MET A 1 -8.38 -28.50 11.50
CA MET A 1 -8.65 -27.13 11.05
C MET A 1 -7.44 -26.18 11.08
N VAL A 2 -6.25 -26.61 11.52
CA VAL A 2 -5.01 -25.78 11.49
C VAL A 2 -4.33 -25.78 10.10
N HIS A 3 -4.72 -26.70 9.21
CA HIS A 3 -4.03 -26.88 7.92
C HIS A 3 -4.46 -25.91 6.83
N ASP A 4 -5.67 -25.34 6.87
CA ASP A 4 -6.13 -24.38 5.85
C ASP A 4 -5.61 -22.96 6.09
N ILE A 5 -5.27 -22.61 7.33
CA ILE A 5 -4.73 -21.28 7.67
C ILE A 5 -3.31 -21.10 7.08
N MET A 6 -2.53 -22.19 6.95
CA MET A 6 -1.16 -22.14 6.42
C MET A 6 -1.04 -22.08 4.89
N VAL A 7 -2.13 -22.31 4.15
CA VAL A 7 -2.13 -22.29 2.67
C VAL A 7 -2.25 -20.87 2.11
N ASN A 8 -2.71 -19.92 2.92
CA ASN A 8 -2.86 -18.52 2.55
C ASN A 8 -1.56 -17.71 2.72
N ARG A 9 -0.44 -18.20 2.21
CA ARG A 9 0.76 -17.36 1.96
C ARG A 9 0.44 -16.44 0.79
N TYR A 10 -0.28 -15.36 1.06
CA TYR A 10 -0.65 -14.41 0.03
C TYR A 10 0.61 -13.72 -0.52
N GLU A 11 0.95 -14.02 -1.77
CA GLU A 11 1.81 -13.17 -2.60
C GLU A 11 1.07 -11.83 -2.79
N PHE A 12 1.34 -10.86 -1.92
CA PHE A 12 0.52 -9.66 -1.80
C PHE A 12 0.90 -8.57 -2.81
N PHE A 13 0.78 -8.87 -4.09
CA PHE A 13 0.85 -7.84 -5.13
C PHE A 13 -0.52 -7.14 -5.25
N SER A 14 -0.60 -5.86 -4.90
CA SER A 14 -1.82 -5.07 -5.16
C SER A 14 -1.85 -4.60 -6.61
N TRP A 15 -2.70 -5.24 -7.41
CA TRP A 15 -3.00 -4.78 -8.77
C TRP A 15 -3.58 -3.37 -8.80
N ARG A 16 -4.38 -2.98 -7.81
CA ARG A 16 -4.93 -1.61 -7.74
C ARG A 16 -3.83 -0.61 -7.45
N GLY A 17 -2.93 -0.90 -6.50
CA GLY A 17 -1.72 -0.11 -6.27
C GLY A 17 -0.89 0.06 -7.53
N PHE A 18 -0.67 -1.04 -8.26
CA PHE A 18 0.04 -1.04 -9.54
C PHE A 18 -0.61 -0.11 -10.57
N PHE A 19 -1.89 -0.33 -10.88
CA PHE A 19 -2.57 0.45 -11.91
C PHE A 19 -2.73 1.92 -11.50
N THR A 20 -2.99 2.21 -10.23
CA THR A 20 -3.05 3.59 -9.73
C THR A 20 -1.71 4.29 -9.89
N GLY A 21 -0.61 3.70 -9.42
CA GLY A 21 0.73 4.28 -9.55
C GLY A 21 1.15 4.48 -11.01
N ALA A 22 1.03 3.42 -11.83
CA ALA A 22 1.40 3.44 -13.24
C ALA A 22 0.58 4.47 -14.04
N SER A 23 -0.72 4.55 -13.80
CA SER A 23 -1.58 5.49 -14.53
C SER A 23 -1.29 6.94 -14.17
N ILE A 24 -1.09 7.25 -12.89
CA ILE A 24 -0.84 8.64 -12.47
C ILE A 24 0.50 9.12 -13.02
N ILE A 25 1.57 8.33 -12.91
CA ILE A 25 2.87 8.77 -13.45
C ILE A 25 2.85 8.85 -14.98
N GLY A 26 2.23 7.88 -15.66
CA GLY A 26 2.14 7.87 -17.11
C GLY A 26 1.36 9.09 -17.63
N LEU A 27 0.20 9.38 -17.03
CA LEU A 27 -0.58 10.57 -17.36
C LEU A 27 0.18 11.86 -17.00
N SER A 28 0.88 11.89 -15.87
CA SER A 28 1.68 13.05 -15.46
C SER A 28 2.75 13.38 -16.49
N LEU A 29 3.52 12.38 -16.95
CA LEU A 29 4.58 12.57 -17.95
C LEU A 29 4.00 12.98 -19.33
N ILE A 30 2.85 12.41 -19.71
CA ILE A 30 2.14 12.84 -20.92
C ILE A 30 1.73 14.32 -20.80
N LEU A 31 1.04 14.69 -19.72
CA LEU A 31 0.60 16.07 -19.51
C LEU A 31 1.77 17.05 -19.43
N GLN A 32 2.84 16.68 -18.73
CA GLN A 32 4.09 17.43 -18.69
C GLN A 32 4.62 17.70 -20.10
N SER A 33 4.76 16.65 -20.91
CA SER A 33 5.30 16.81 -22.26
C SER A 33 4.41 17.65 -23.18
N LEU A 34 3.09 17.60 -23.01
CA LEU A 34 2.17 18.41 -23.82
C LEU A 34 2.20 19.90 -23.45
N ILE A 35 2.50 20.22 -22.19
CA ILE A 35 2.51 21.59 -21.67
C ILE A 35 3.91 22.21 -21.76
N GLY A 36 4.92 21.51 -21.26
CA GLY A 36 6.29 22.03 -21.13
C GLY A 36 7.08 21.96 -22.43
N PHE A 37 7.03 20.83 -23.14
CA PHE A 37 7.90 20.55 -24.29
C PHE A 37 7.24 19.68 -25.37
N PRO A 38 6.18 20.17 -26.05
CA PRO A 38 5.43 19.37 -27.00
C PRO A 38 6.25 18.90 -28.21
N GLN A 39 7.42 19.51 -28.47
CA GLN A 39 8.29 19.15 -29.59
C GLN A 39 8.85 17.72 -29.46
N VAL A 40 8.94 17.16 -28.25
CA VAL A 40 9.47 15.80 -28.01
C VAL A 40 8.68 14.73 -28.79
N TRP A 41 7.38 14.95 -29.00
CA TRP A 41 6.52 14.04 -29.75
C TRP A 41 6.77 14.04 -31.26
N ASN A 42 7.43 15.08 -31.78
CA ASN A 42 7.84 15.14 -33.19
C ASN A 42 9.29 14.68 -33.37
N GLU A 43 10.16 15.03 -32.43
CA GLU A 43 11.60 14.79 -32.54
C GLU A 43 12.00 13.39 -32.06
N ARG A 44 11.42 12.92 -30.95
CA ARG A 44 11.81 11.67 -30.28
C ARG A 44 10.61 10.87 -29.72
N PRO A 45 9.51 10.68 -30.47
CA PRO A 45 8.28 10.07 -29.94
C PRO A 45 8.48 8.65 -29.41
N ILE A 46 9.25 7.82 -30.11
CA ILE A 46 9.46 6.42 -29.72
C ILE A 46 10.28 6.34 -28.43
N GLN A 47 11.35 7.13 -28.31
CA GLN A 47 12.21 7.13 -27.13
C GLN A 47 11.45 7.65 -25.92
N PHE A 48 10.71 8.75 -26.08
CA PHE A 48 9.95 9.34 -24.98
C PHE A 48 8.73 8.50 -24.58
N GLY A 49 8.00 7.92 -25.55
CA GLY A 49 6.94 6.95 -25.27
C GLY A 49 7.46 5.72 -24.53
N THR A 50 8.65 5.24 -24.87
CA THR A 50 9.30 4.13 -24.17
C THR A 50 9.69 4.51 -22.75
N SER A 51 10.22 5.71 -22.51
CA SER A 51 10.56 6.16 -21.15
C SER A 51 9.31 6.29 -20.28
N ILE A 52 8.21 6.84 -20.81
CA ILE A 52 6.91 6.88 -20.11
C ILE A 52 6.48 5.47 -19.69
N LEU A 53 6.55 4.51 -20.62
CA LEU A 53 6.14 3.14 -20.34
C LEU A 53 7.00 2.49 -19.26
N ILE A 54 8.33 2.64 -19.36
CA ILE A 54 9.27 2.10 -18.38
C ILE A 54 9.03 2.72 -17.00
N SER A 55 8.96 4.04 -16.89
CA SER A 55 8.70 4.73 -15.62
C SER A 55 7.36 4.34 -15.02
N SER A 56 6.32 4.20 -15.86
CA SER A 56 4.99 3.74 -15.42
C SER A 56 5.02 2.32 -14.86
N VAL A 57 5.74 1.41 -15.52
CA VAL A 57 5.90 0.03 -15.04
C VAL A 57 6.71 0.00 -13.74
N ILE A 58 7.79 0.76 -13.62
CA ILE A 58 8.61 0.80 -12.41
C ILE A 58 7.79 1.34 -11.23
N VAL A 59 7.21 2.52 -11.37
CA VAL A 59 6.38 3.13 -10.31
C VAL A 59 5.20 2.24 -9.95
N GLY A 60 4.49 1.70 -10.95
CA GLY A 60 3.40 0.76 -10.72
C GLY A 60 3.86 -0.48 -9.95
N THR A 61 4.96 -1.10 -10.35
CA THR A 61 5.48 -2.31 -9.70
C THR A 61 5.85 -2.05 -8.25
N VAL A 62 6.51 -0.92 -7.98
CA VAL A 62 6.81 -0.49 -6.61
C VAL A 62 5.52 -0.28 -5.82
N CYS A 63 4.55 0.47 -6.36
CA CYS A 63 3.26 0.70 -5.71
C CYS A 63 2.48 -0.58 -5.39
N GLY A 64 2.53 -1.58 -6.28
CA GLY A 64 1.87 -2.87 -6.08
C GLY A 64 2.61 -3.80 -5.13
N SER A 65 3.93 -3.73 -5.03
CA SER A 65 4.76 -4.70 -4.29
C SER A 65 5.27 -4.23 -2.93
N VAL A 66 5.31 -2.91 -2.65
CA VAL A 66 5.96 -2.39 -1.44
C VAL A 66 5.38 -2.98 -0.14
N LEU A 67 4.07 -3.26 -0.14
CA LEU A 67 3.39 -3.80 1.04
C LEU A 67 3.81 -5.23 1.38
N VAL A 68 4.30 -6.00 0.40
CA VAL A 68 4.89 -7.33 0.65
C VAL A 68 6.11 -7.23 1.57
N PHE A 69 6.86 -6.15 1.44
CA PHE A 69 8.12 -5.94 2.16
C PHE A 69 7.92 -5.19 3.49
N LEU A 70 6.91 -4.32 3.56
CA LEU A 70 6.53 -3.60 4.79
C LEU A 70 5.70 -4.48 5.75
N PHE A 71 4.87 -5.38 5.22
CA PHE A 71 4.02 -6.29 5.98
C PHE A 71 4.18 -7.72 5.44
N PRO A 72 5.27 -8.41 5.81
CA PRO A 72 5.49 -9.76 5.31
C PRO A 72 4.33 -10.68 5.75
N PRO A 73 3.77 -11.49 4.83
CA PRO A 73 2.51 -12.22 5.04
C PRO A 73 2.50 -13.21 6.22
N ASN A 74 3.68 -13.61 6.71
CA ASN A 74 3.82 -14.42 7.94
C ASN A 74 3.55 -13.62 9.23
N GLN A 75 3.20 -12.34 9.17
CA GLN A 75 2.96 -11.51 10.36
C GLN A 75 1.49 -11.14 10.56
N ASP A 76 0.62 -11.50 9.61
CA ASP A 76 -0.79 -11.07 9.62
C ASP A 76 -1.79 -12.22 9.87
N VAL A 77 -1.28 -13.43 10.08
CA VAL A 77 -2.08 -14.58 10.54
C VAL A 77 -2.06 -14.60 12.07
N ILE A 78 -3.23 -14.40 12.69
CA ILE A 78 -3.39 -14.57 14.14
C ILE A 78 -2.99 -16.01 14.52
N GLY A 79 -1.85 -16.15 15.22
CA GLY A 79 -1.34 -17.43 15.71
C GLY A 79 -0.18 -18.06 14.91
N VAL A 80 0.26 -17.46 13.81
CA VAL A 80 1.43 -17.94 13.05
C VAL A 80 2.34 -16.78 12.70
N ALA A 81 3.15 -16.30 13.65
CA ALA A 81 4.18 -15.31 13.34
C ALA A 81 5.35 -15.39 14.33
N GLY A 82 6.44 -16.01 13.89
CA GLY A 82 7.73 -16.05 14.59
C GLY A 82 8.93 -15.88 13.65
N LEU A 83 8.71 -15.49 12.40
CA LEU A 83 9.77 -15.36 11.40
C LEU A 83 9.56 -14.09 10.57
N GLY A 84 10.44 -13.11 10.77
CA GLY A 84 10.77 -12.09 9.78
C GLY A 84 10.25 -10.68 10.04
N SER A 85 10.61 -10.07 11.18
CA SER A 85 10.94 -8.64 11.15
C SER A 85 12.40 -8.52 10.71
N ASP A 86 12.70 -8.92 9.47
CA ASP A 86 14.06 -8.81 8.96
C ASP A 86 14.25 -7.36 8.50
N ASP A 87 15.20 -6.64 9.13
CA ASP A 87 15.60 -5.28 8.71
C ASP A 87 15.78 -5.18 7.19
N VAL A 88 16.23 -6.28 6.56
CA VAL A 88 16.39 -6.45 5.12
C VAL A 88 15.11 -6.15 4.33
N SER A 89 13.92 -6.62 4.77
CA SER A 89 12.68 -6.37 4.02
C SER A 89 12.30 -4.89 4.06
N GLN A 90 12.51 -4.22 5.20
CA GLN A 90 12.29 -2.78 5.33
C GLN A 90 13.26 -1.98 4.46
N HIS A 91 14.52 -2.42 4.36
CA HIS A 91 15.52 -1.77 3.51
C HIS A 91 15.19 -1.94 2.03
N ILE A 92 14.70 -3.12 1.62
CA ILE A 92 14.21 -3.36 0.26
C ILE A 92 13.00 -2.47 -0.04
N ALA A 93 12.02 -2.39 0.89
CA ALA A 93 10.87 -1.50 0.74
C ALA A 93 11.30 -0.05 0.54
N LEU A 94 12.20 0.46 1.40
CA LEU A 94 12.73 1.81 1.32
C LEU A 94 13.45 2.06 -0.02
N PHE A 95 14.28 1.11 -0.45
CA PHE A 95 14.97 1.19 -1.74
C PHE A 95 13.98 1.28 -2.91
N LEU A 96 12.93 0.46 -2.91
CA LEU A 96 11.89 0.49 -3.94
C LEU A 96 11.14 1.83 -3.95
N VAL A 97 10.79 2.37 -2.78
CA VAL A 97 10.16 3.69 -2.68
C VAL A 97 11.07 4.78 -3.26
N LEU A 98 12.34 4.79 -2.87
CA LEU A 98 13.30 5.76 -3.40
C LEU A 98 13.46 5.63 -4.92
N LEU A 99 13.51 4.39 -5.43
CA LEU A 99 13.56 4.12 -6.85
C LEU A 99 12.33 4.71 -7.57
N ALA A 100 11.11 4.46 -7.09
CA ALA A 100 9.90 5.00 -7.72
C ALA A 100 9.79 6.54 -7.65
N LEU A 101 10.32 7.16 -6.59
CA LEU A 101 10.32 8.62 -6.46
C LEU A 101 11.34 9.28 -7.39
N MET A 102 12.51 8.66 -7.55
CA MET A 102 13.63 9.26 -8.29
C MET A 102 13.64 8.89 -9.77
N GLU A 103 13.21 7.68 -10.15
CA GLU A 103 13.37 7.16 -11.51
C GLU A 103 12.75 8.05 -12.59
N PRO A 104 11.49 8.53 -12.48
CA PRO A 104 10.89 9.34 -13.54
C PRO A 104 11.67 10.63 -13.79
N VAL A 105 12.16 11.25 -12.72
CA VAL A 105 12.93 12.51 -12.76
C VAL A 105 14.33 12.25 -13.31
N LEU A 106 15.03 11.23 -12.80
CA LEU A 106 16.38 10.89 -13.26
C LEU A 106 16.38 10.49 -14.74
N SER A 107 15.43 9.65 -15.16
CA SER A 107 15.29 9.24 -16.56
C SER A 107 14.99 10.46 -17.45
N GLY A 108 14.13 11.38 -17.00
CA GLY A 108 13.88 12.65 -17.70
C GLY A 108 15.15 13.47 -17.91
N PHE A 109 15.90 13.75 -16.85
CA PHE A 109 17.12 14.55 -16.95
C PHE A 109 18.28 13.86 -17.67
N VAL A 110 18.42 12.53 -17.56
CA VAL A 110 19.52 11.79 -18.19
C VAL A 110 19.30 11.65 -19.70
N PHE A 111 18.08 11.33 -20.13
CA PHE A 111 17.79 11.03 -21.54
C PHE A 111 17.17 12.21 -22.31
N PHE A 112 16.56 13.16 -21.61
CA PHE A 112 15.77 14.27 -22.18
C PHE A 112 16.15 15.63 -21.58
N PHE A 113 17.41 15.80 -21.19
CA PHE A 113 17.93 17.03 -20.54
C PHE A 113 17.52 18.33 -21.25
N GLU A 114 17.57 18.35 -22.59
CA GLU A 114 17.26 19.54 -23.40
C GLU A 114 15.80 20.00 -23.27
N TYR A 115 14.90 19.07 -22.93
CA TYR A 115 13.49 19.36 -22.70
C TYR A 115 13.22 19.66 -21.22
N TYR A 116 13.65 18.76 -20.31
CA TYR A 116 13.42 18.90 -18.86
C TYR A 116 14.14 20.10 -18.26
N GLY A 117 15.34 20.43 -18.74
CA GLY A 117 16.10 21.59 -18.28
C GLY A 117 15.49 22.94 -18.69
N GLN A 118 14.51 22.95 -19.60
CA GLN A 118 13.81 24.14 -20.06
C GLN A 118 12.35 24.20 -19.60
N ASP A 119 11.85 23.18 -18.90
CA ASP A 119 10.47 23.15 -18.40
C ASP A 119 10.32 24.09 -17.19
N PRO A 120 9.55 25.19 -17.31
CA PRO A 120 9.33 26.12 -16.20
C PRO A 120 8.51 25.52 -15.06
N PHE A 121 7.81 24.40 -15.29
CA PHE A 121 6.95 23.74 -14.32
C PHE A 121 7.54 22.44 -13.77
N GLU A 122 8.82 22.15 -14.03
CA GLU A 122 9.48 20.91 -13.61
C GLU A 122 9.26 20.59 -12.12
N MET A 123 9.39 21.58 -11.24
CA MET A 123 9.17 21.39 -9.80
C MET A 123 7.74 20.93 -9.46
N ILE A 124 6.74 21.37 -10.22
CA ILE A 124 5.35 20.91 -10.04
C ILE A 124 5.25 19.44 -10.44
N TRP A 125 5.87 19.04 -11.55
CA TRP A 125 5.85 17.66 -12.03
C TRP A 125 6.59 16.70 -11.11
N VAL A 126 7.67 17.14 -10.46
CA VAL A 126 8.33 16.38 -9.39
C VAL A 126 7.36 16.13 -8.22
N LEU A 127 6.63 17.16 -7.77
CA LEU A 127 5.64 17.02 -6.69
C LEU A 127 4.48 16.10 -7.09
N VAL A 128 3.99 16.19 -8.34
CA VAL A 128 2.96 15.29 -8.86
C VAL A 128 3.47 13.85 -8.90
N SER A 129 4.73 13.64 -9.28
CA SER A 129 5.36 12.30 -9.28
C SER A 129 5.42 11.70 -7.87
N PHE A 130 5.73 12.51 -6.85
CA PHE A 130 5.67 12.06 -5.45
C PHE A 130 4.23 11.74 -5.01
N GLY A 131 3.27 12.55 -5.47
CA GLY A 131 1.85 12.29 -5.30
C GLY A 131 1.40 10.97 -5.93
N ALA A 132 1.94 10.62 -7.10
CA ALA A 132 1.64 9.38 -7.81
C ALA A 132 2.03 8.14 -6.98
N VAL A 133 3.26 8.15 -6.45
CA VAL A 133 3.76 7.07 -5.57
C VAL A 133 2.91 6.97 -4.31
N SER A 134 2.60 8.11 -3.68
CA SER A 134 1.78 8.15 -2.46
C SER A 134 0.35 7.63 -2.68
N ALA A 135 -0.29 8.03 -3.78
CA ALA A 135 -1.62 7.56 -4.15
C ALA A 135 -1.64 6.07 -4.52
N GLY A 136 -0.60 5.59 -5.20
CA GLY A 136 -0.42 4.17 -5.49
C GLY A 136 -0.31 3.33 -4.21
N PHE A 137 0.49 3.76 -3.23
CA PHE A 137 0.59 3.09 -1.93
C PHE A 137 -0.71 3.14 -1.14
N ALA A 138 -1.40 4.28 -1.12
CA ALA A 138 -2.71 4.39 -0.46
C ALA A 138 -3.74 3.42 -1.09
N SER A 139 -3.74 3.32 -2.43
CA SER A 139 -4.56 2.36 -3.17
C SER A 139 -4.26 0.91 -2.78
N ALA A 140 -2.98 0.56 -2.66
CA ALA A 140 -2.55 -0.76 -2.22
C ALA A 140 -2.98 -1.06 -0.77
N MET A 141 -2.93 -0.06 0.11
CA MET A 141 -3.35 -0.20 1.50
C MET A 141 -4.85 -0.50 1.63
N PHE A 142 -5.71 0.00 0.75
CA PHE A 142 -7.14 -0.34 0.78
C PHE A 142 -7.38 -1.84 0.54
N ASP A 143 -6.63 -2.47 -0.36
CA ASP A 143 -6.75 -3.92 -0.59
C ASP A 143 -6.27 -4.72 0.62
N ARG A 144 -5.23 -4.19 1.29
CA ARG A 144 -4.71 -4.76 2.53
C ARG A 144 -5.74 -4.68 3.66
N THR A 145 -6.33 -3.51 3.88
CA THR A 145 -7.35 -3.30 4.93
C THR A 145 -8.53 -4.24 4.73
N LYS A 146 -9.04 -4.38 3.50
CA LYS A 146 -10.14 -5.31 3.19
C LYS A 146 -9.81 -6.76 3.49
N THR A 147 -8.57 -7.16 3.24
CA THR A 147 -8.13 -8.54 3.51
C THR A 147 -8.04 -8.79 5.01
N ILE A 148 -7.47 -7.83 5.75
CA ILE A 148 -7.45 -7.88 7.22
C ILE A 148 -8.87 -7.89 7.77
N ALA A 149 -9.79 -7.08 7.23
CA ALA A 149 -11.19 -7.07 7.66
C ALA A 149 -11.86 -8.42 7.45
N ARG A 150 -11.56 -9.12 6.35
CA ARG A 150 -12.04 -10.49 6.12
C ARG A 150 -11.46 -11.47 7.14
N ASP A 151 -10.16 -11.37 7.46
CA ASP A 151 -9.53 -12.26 8.44
C ASP A 151 -10.07 -12.02 9.85
N VAL A 152 -10.29 -10.76 10.22
CA VAL A 152 -10.97 -10.37 11.47
C VAL A 152 -12.40 -10.90 11.48
N ARG A 153 -13.15 -10.75 10.39
CA ARG A 153 -14.52 -11.27 10.27
C ARG A 153 -14.57 -12.77 10.54
N ASN A 154 -13.69 -13.55 9.89
CA ASN A 154 -13.60 -15.00 10.06
C ASN A 154 -13.22 -15.36 11.51
N TYR A 155 -12.31 -14.62 12.15
CA TYR A 155 -11.97 -14.86 13.57
C TYR A 155 -13.20 -14.72 14.47
N PHE A 156 -14.02 -13.68 14.25
CA PHE A 156 -15.24 -13.41 15.01
C PHE A 156 -16.44 -14.31 14.62
N GLU A 157 -16.30 -15.24 13.68
CA GLU A 157 -17.29 -16.30 13.48
C GLU A 157 -17.29 -17.30 14.65
N ASP A 158 -16.11 -17.59 15.21
CA ASP A 158 -15.91 -18.57 16.28
C ASP A 158 -15.57 -17.94 17.64
N HIS A 159 -15.31 -16.64 17.70
CA HIS A 159 -14.82 -15.94 18.90
C HIS A 159 -15.62 -14.66 19.19
N GLU A 160 -15.86 -14.36 20.46
CA GLU A 160 -16.63 -13.18 20.88
C GLU A 160 -15.76 -11.95 21.20
N VAL A 161 -14.49 -12.18 21.57
CA VAL A 161 -13.55 -11.13 21.99
C VAL A 161 -12.16 -11.44 21.45
N LEU A 162 -11.49 -10.38 20.97
CA LEU A 162 -10.07 -10.39 20.62
C LEU A 162 -9.35 -9.35 21.48
N ASP A 163 -8.39 -9.79 22.29
CA ASP A 163 -7.53 -8.89 23.05
C ASP A 163 -6.22 -8.66 22.29
N MET A 164 -6.05 -7.46 21.72
CA MET A 164 -4.87 -7.13 20.92
C MET A 164 -3.58 -7.14 21.74
N THR A 165 -3.66 -6.96 23.06
CA THR A 165 -2.47 -7.04 23.93
C THR A 165 -1.97 -8.46 24.05
N LYS A 166 -2.81 -9.48 23.84
CA LYS A 166 -2.41 -10.89 23.96
C LYS A 166 -1.90 -11.48 22.65
N LEU A 167 -1.78 -10.66 21.61
CA LEU A 167 -1.27 -11.08 20.32
C LEU A 167 0.27 -11.04 20.38
N ASP A 168 0.88 -12.22 20.53
CA ASP A 168 2.34 -12.37 20.62
C ASP A 168 3.07 -11.70 19.45
N TRP A 169 2.49 -11.71 18.26
CA TRP A 169 3.04 -11.09 17.06
C TRP A 169 3.01 -9.55 17.06
N LEU A 170 2.09 -8.95 17.83
CA LEU A 170 2.02 -7.51 18.08
C LEU A 170 3.02 -7.09 19.16
N GLN A 171 3.29 -7.97 20.12
CA GLN A 171 4.30 -7.75 21.15
C GLN A 171 5.73 -8.01 20.67
N ALA A 172 5.89 -8.86 19.65
CA ALA A 172 7.19 -9.20 19.07
C ALA A 172 7.82 -8.08 18.22
N VAL A 173 7.09 -7.00 17.96
CA VAL A 173 7.57 -5.83 17.21
C VAL A 173 7.75 -4.62 18.12
N GLY A 174 8.56 -3.65 17.68
CA GLY A 174 8.78 -2.42 18.43
C GLY A 174 7.48 -1.65 18.70
N PRO A 175 7.43 -0.81 19.76
CA PRO A 175 6.20 -0.15 20.22
C PRO A 175 5.53 0.72 19.15
N ARG A 176 6.32 1.32 18.25
CA ARG A 176 5.81 2.10 17.12
C ARG A 176 5.06 1.23 16.11
N ASP A 177 5.63 0.10 15.75
CA ASP A 177 5.05 -0.82 14.76
C ASP A 177 3.83 -1.55 15.34
N ALA A 178 3.87 -1.86 16.64
CA ALA A 178 2.73 -2.40 17.37
C ALA A 178 1.53 -1.43 17.35
N ALA A 179 1.76 -0.16 17.69
CA ALA A 179 0.72 0.88 17.66
C ALA A 179 0.13 1.06 16.25
N TYR A 180 0.99 1.05 15.23
CA TYR A 180 0.55 1.16 13.84
C TYR A 180 -0.30 -0.05 13.40
N ARG A 181 0.11 -1.27 13.72
CA ARG A 181 -0.63 -2.50 13.38
C ARG A 181 -1.95 -2.61 14.13
N MET A 182 -1.99 -2.19 15.40
CA MET A 182 -3.24 -2.05 16.15
C MET A 182 -4.17 -1.04 15.48
N GLY A 183 -3.64 0.08 14.99
CA GLY A 183 -4.41 1.06 14.21
C GLY A 183 -4.99 0.46 12.92
N MET A 184 -4.22 -0.35 12.19
CA MET A 184 -4.70 -1.06 11.00
C MET A 184 -5.80 -2.06 11.31
N LEU A 185 -5.64 -2.87 12.37
CA LEU A 185 -6.67 -3.79 12.83
C LEU A 185 -7.94 -3.05 13.25
N GLY A 186 -7.79 -1.94 13.98
CA GLY A 186 -8.92 -1.11 14.39
C GLY A 186 -9.68 -0.54 13.19
N ARG A 187 -8.94 -0.02 12.19
CA ARG A 187 -9.51 0.47 10.93
C ARG A 187 -10.23 -0.64 10.15
N ALA A 188 -9.67 -1.84 10.11
CA ALA A 188 -10.29 -2.99 9.46
C ALA A 188 -11.55 -3.47 10.21
N ALA A 189 -11.55 -3.40 11.54
CA ALA A 189 -12.71 -3.74 12.36
C ALA A 189 -13.88 -2.75 12.16
N GLU A 190 -13.60 -1.47 11.87
CA GLU A 190 -14.64 -0.49 11.51
C GLU A 190 -15.42 -0.87 10.23
N GLU A 191 -14.87 -1.72 9.36
CA GLU A 191 -15.57 -2.23 8.16
C GLU A 191 -16.52 -3.41 8.47
N ILE A 192 -16.62 -3.85 9.73
CA ILE A 192 -17.44 -4.98 10.16
C ILE A 192 -18.53 -4.49 11.11
N ASP A 193 -19.78 -4.50 10.63
CA ASP A 193 -20.94 -3.91 11.32
C ASP A 193 -21.16 -4.42 12.75
N TYR A 194 -20.74 -5.66 13.04
CA TYR A 194 -20.93 -6.30 14.34
C TYR A 194 -19.66 -6.38 15.19
N VAL A 195 -18.58 -5.67 14.84
CA VAL A 195 -17.35 -5.65 15.64
C VAL A 195 -17.06 -4.21 16.10
N ARG A 196 -16.77 -4.04 17.38
CA ARG A 196 -16.40 -2.74 17.96
C ARG A 196 -15.05 -2.79 18.64
N VAL A 197 -14.24 -1.76 18.38
CA VAL A 197 -12.95 -1.54 19.06
C VAL A 197 -13.21 -0.76 20.35
N VAL A 198 -12.81 -1.33 21.49
CA VAL A 198 -12.88 -0.71 22.82
C VAL A 198 -11.50 -0.79 23.47
N GLY A 199 -10.76 0.33 23.45
CA GLY A 199 -9.39 0.37 23.95
C GLY A 199 -8.50 -0.62 23.19
N HIS A 200 -7.97 -1.62 23.90
CA HIS A 200 -7.13 -2.66 23.32
C HIS A 200 -7.89 -3.94 22.90
N GLN A 201 -9.21 -3.94 23.01
CA GLN A 201 -10.05 -5.11 22.69
C GLN A 201 -10.93 -4.84 21.48
N MET A 202 -11.17 -5.87 20.69
CA MET A 202 -12.24 -5.92 19.71
C MET A 202 -13.31 -6.88 20.24
N ILE A 203 -14.56 -6.45 20.23
CA ILE A 203 -15.69 -7.17 20.83
C ILE A 203 -16.76 -7.35 19.76
N GLN A 204 -17.32 -8.55 19.69
CA GLN A 204 -18.49 -8.83 18.88
C GLN A 204 -19.73 -8.18 19.53
N LEU A 205 -20.38 -7.28 18.80
CA LEU A 205 -21.70 -6.78 19.11
C LEU A 205 -22.68 -7.91 18.78
N LYS A 206 -22.94 -8.81 19.75
CA LYS A 206 -24.14 -9.66 19.69
C LYS A 206 -25.36 -8.76 19.57
N ASP A 207 -26.39 -9.20 18.85
CA ASP A 207 -27.74 -8.60 18.68
C ASP A 207 -28.33 -7.98 19.98
N THR A 208 -27.75 -6.90 20.48
CA THR A 208 -28.17 -6.23 21.73
C THR A 208 -28.96 -4.96 21.39
N GLU A 209 -29.21 -4.68 20.11
CA GLU A 209 -30.07 -3.59 19.64
C GLU A 209 -31.52 -4.03 19.34
N LYS A 210 -31.89 -5.30 19.55
CA LYS A 210 -33.30 -5.74 19.45
C LYS A 210 -34.09 -5.70 20.77
N THR A 211 -33.50 -5.28 21.89
CA THR A 211 -34.18 -5.31 23.20
C THR A 211 -34.29 -3.95 23.89
N SER A 212 -33.86 -2.84 23.28
CA SER A 212 -34.00 -1.49 23.86
C SER A 212 -35.07 -0.62 23.20
N SER A 213 -35.95 -1.18 22.37
CA SER A 213 -37.14 -0.46 21.82
C SER A 213 -38.47 -0.94 22.40
N ASN A 214 -38.46 -1.70 23.49
CA ASN A 214 -39.65 -2.13 24.24
C ASN A 214 -39.41 -1.93 25.74
N GLU A 215 -39.15 -0.70 26.16
CA GLU A 215 -39.51 -0.21 27.50
C GLU A 215 -40.10 1.20 27.39
#